data_AF-A0A511VHP3-F1
#
_entry.id   AF-A0A511VHP3-F1
#
_cell.length_a   1.000
_cell.length_b   1.000
_cell.length_c   1.000
_cell.angle_alpha   90.00
_cell.angle_beta   90.00
_cell.angle_gamma   90.00
#
_symmetry.space_group_name_H-M   'P 1'
#
loop_
_entity.id
_entity.type
_entity.pdbx_description
1 polymer ?
#
loop_
_entity_poly.entity_id
_entity_poly.type
_entity_poly.pdbx_seq_one_letter_code
_entity_poly.pdbx_strand_id
1 'polypeptide(L)' 'MKEEGIKKFLREEISLWRAAELAGVPLFDFIDLLREKGIPWNEYTEEHREYDDKTLRWIEKEENR' A
#
# COMPACT_ATOMS: atom_id res chain seq x y z
N MET A 1 3.85 7.87 20.25
CA MET A 1 2.83 6.91 19.78
C MET A 1 2.88 6.72 18.27
N LYS A 2 2.73 7.75 17.43
CA LYS A 2 2.79 7.63 15.96
C LYS A 2 4.05 6.96 15.41
N GLU A 3 5.21 7.28 15.98
CA GLU A 3 6.50 6.72 15.54
C GLU A 3 6.66 5.22 15.82
N GLU A 4 5.94 4.68 16.80
CA GLU A 4 6.01 3.25 17.14
C GLU A 4 5.32 2.40 16.07
N GLY A 5 4.16 2.84 15.57
CA GLY A 5 3.46 2.19 14.46
C GLY A 5 4.32 2.11 13.20
N ILE A 6 5.03 3.19 12.87
CA ILE A 6 5.94 3.25 11.71
C ILE A 6 7.11 2.28 11.88
N LYS A 7 7.76 2.26 13.06
CA LYS A 7 8.89 1.35 13.31
C LYS A 7 8.51 -0.12 13.17
N LYS A 8 7.34 -0.50 13.69
CA LYS A 8 6.85 -1.88 13.60
C LYS A 8 6.43 -2.25 12.18
N PHE A 9 5.82 -1.33 11.44
CA PHE A 9 5.51 -1.51 10.02
C PHE A 9 6.78 -1.73 9.19
N LEU A 10 7.81 -0.89 9.37
CA LEU A 10 9.09 -1.00 8.65
C LEU A 10 9.87 -2.28 8.94
N ARG A 11 9.59 -2.94 10.07
CA ARG A 11 10.17 -4.24 10.43
C ARG A 11 9.31 -5.43 9.98
N GLU A 12 8.22 -5.16 9.26
CA GLU A 12 7.24 -6.16 8.83
C GLU A 12 6.61 -6.95 9.99
N GLU A 13 6.66 -6.42 11.22
CA GLU A 13 6.12 -7.07 12.42
C GLU A 13 4.58 -6.99 12.46
N ILE A 14 4.00 -5.99 11.80
CA ILE A 14 2.57 -5.71 11.77
C ILE A 14 2.14 -5.21 10.40
N SER A 15 0.87 -5.42 10.05
CA SER A 15 0.28 -4.88 8.83
C SER A 15 0.13 -3.35 8.89
N LEU A 16 0.02 -2.72 7.71
CA LEU A 16 -0.23 -1.29 7.57
C LEU A 16 -1.48 -0.83 8.34
N TRP A 17 -2.56 -1.60 8.28
CA TRP A 17 -3.79 -1.34 9.04
C TRP A 17 -3.53 -1.31 10.54
N ARG A 18 -2.80 -2.31 11.05
CA ARG A 18 -2.52 -2.40 12.49
C ARG A 18 -1.58 -1.29 12.95
N ALA A 19 -0.68 -0.83 12.08
CA ALA A 19 0.20 0.30 12.34
C ALA A 19 -0.59 1.61 12.45
N ALA A 20 -1.60 1.83 11.59
CA ALA A 20 -2.50 2.98 11.66
C ALA A 20 -3.33 2.98 12.96
N GLU A 21 -3.89 1.84 13.35
CA GLU A 21 -4.60 1.67 14.63
C GLU A 21 -3.70 2.00 15.84
N LEU A 22 -2.46 1.50 15.85
CA LEU A 22 -1.49 1.78 16.91
C LEU A 22 -1.05 3.25 16.95
N ALA A 23 -0.98 3.90 15.78
CA ALA A 23 -0.69 5.32 15.67
C ALA A 23 -1.88 6.22 16.06
N GLY A 24 -3.09 5.64 16.21
CA GLY A 24 -4.31 6.35 16.57
C GLY A 24 -4.83 7.27 15.47
N VAL A 25 -4.59 6.91 14.20
CA VAL A 25 -5.00 7.70 13.04
C VAL A 25 -5.74 6.82 12.02
N PRO A 26 -6.64 7.39 11.19
CA PRO A 26 -7.20 6.69 10.04
C PRO A 26 -6.13 6.11 9.12
N LEU A 27 -6.45 5.02 8.41
CA LEU A 27 -5.52 4.38 7.47
C LEU A 27 -4.97 5.35 6.42
N PHE A 28 -5.84 6.17 5.81
CA PHE A 28 -5.43 7.13 4.78
C PHE A 28 -4.46 8.18 5.32
N ASP A 29 -4.75 8.73 6.51
CA ASP A 29 -3.84 9.67 7.19
C ASP A 29 -2.49 9.01 7.51
N PHE A 30 -2.48 7.71 7.84
CA PHE A 30 -1.24 6.97 8.06
C PHE A 30 -0.45 6.76 6.76
N ILE A 31 -1.14 6.46 5.66
CA ILE A 31 -0.53 6.35 4.31
C ILE A 31 0.10 7.67 3.90
N ASP A 32 -0.60 8.78 4.10
CA ASP A 32 -0.07 10.12 3.80
C ASP A 32 1.15 10.43 4.67
N LEU A 33 1.12 10.05 5.95
CA LEU A 33 2.27 10.19 6.85
C LEU A 33 3.49 9.38 6.38
N LEU A 34 3.29 8.17 5.85
CA LEU A 34 4.38 7.38 5.27
C LEU A 34 4.92 8.06 4.00
N ARG A 35 4.03 8.58 3.14
CA ARG A 35 4.40 9.31 1.91
C ARG A 35 5.22 10.56 2.22
N GLU A 36 4.80 11.38 3.18
CA GLU A 36 5.52 12.58 3.63
C GLU A 36 6.93 12.25 4.15
N LYS A 37 7.10 11.06 4.75
CA LYS A 37 8.39 10.56 5.24
C LYS A 37 9.22 9.86 4.17
N GLY A 38 8.72 9.74 2.93
CA GLY A 38 9.38 9.01 1.86
C GLY A 38 9.43 7.50 2.08
N ILE A 39 8.55 6.96 2.93
CA ILE A 39 8.45 5.52 3.21
C ILE A 39 7.48 4.91 2.19
N PRO A 40 7.92 3.95 1.36
CA PRO A 40 7.01 3.21 0.50
C PRO A 40 6.09 2.35 1.38
N TRP A 41 4.79 2.61 1.30
CA TRP A 41 3.75 1.88 2.03
C TRP A 41 3.14 0.75 1.19
N ASN A 42 3.37 0.77 -0.11
CA ASN A 42 3.10 -0.30 -1.03
C ASN A 42 4.36 -0.61 -1.84
N GLU A 43 4.66 -1.90 -1.99
CA GLU A 43 5.59 -2.34 -3.01
C GLU A 43 4.78 -2.63 -4.28
N TYR A 44 5.01 -1.82 -5.32
CA TYR A 44 4.57 -2.21 -6.65
C TYR A 44 5.55 -3.24 -7.19
N THR A 45 5.21 -4.51 -6.99
CA THR A 45 6.02 -5.64 -7.44
C THR A 45 5.79 -5.90 -8.92
N GLU A 46 6.70 -6.65 -9.55
CA GLU A 46 6.55 -7.07 -10.95
C GLU A 46 5.27 -7.93 -11.13
N GLU A 47 4.91 -8.74 -10.13
CA GLU A 47 3.68 -9.54 -10.16
C GLU A 47 2.42 -8.66 -10.17
N HIS A 48 2.39 -7.57 -9.41
CA HIS A 48 1.31 -6.58 -9.47
C HIS A 48 1.21 -5.96 -10.88
N ARG A 49 2.35 -5.62 -11.50
CA ARG A 49 2.38 -5.14 -12.89
C ARG A 49 1.83 -6.15 -13.88
N GLU A 50 2.27 -7.40 -13.81
CA GLU A 50 1.81 -8.45 -14.72
C GLU A 50 0.30 -8.68 -14.61
N TYR A 51 -0.26 -8.58 -13.40
CA TYR A 51 -1.70 -8.71 -13.18
C TYR A 51 -2.49 -7.53 -13.76
N ASP A 52 -2.01 -6.31 -13.56
CA ASP A 52 -2.59 -5.11 -14.16
C ASP A 52 -2.56 -5.21 -15.69
N ASP A 53 -1.44 -5.60 -16.28
CA ASP A 53 -1.27 -5.80 -17.72
C ASP A 53 -2.24 -6.86 -18.29
N LYS A 54 -2.46 -7.97 -17.54
CA LYS A 54 -3.44 -8.99 -17.93
C LYS A 54 -4.86 -8.42 -17.91
N THR A 55 -5.17 -7.64 -16.88
CA THR A 55 -6.48 -6.99 -16.73
C THR A 55 -6.73 -6.00 -17.86
N LEU A 56 -5.76 -5.14 -18.19
CA LEU A 56 -5.86 -4.17 -19.28
C LEU A 56 -6.11 -4.87 -20.63
N ARG A 57 -5.34 -5.91 -20.95
CA ARG A 57 -5.55 -6.71 -22.17
C ARG A 57 -6.92 -7.36 -22.23
N TRP A 58 -7.47 -7.79 -21.09
CA TRP A 58 -8.81 -8.37 -21.03
C TRP A 58 -9.88 -7.32 -21.34
N ILE A 59 -9.77 -6.13 -20.74
CA ILE A 59 -10.69 -5.01 -20.98
C ILE A 59 -10.65 -4.60 -22.47
N GLU A 60 -9.46 -4.39 -23.04
CA GLU A 60 -9.30 -4.04 -24.47
C GLU A 60 -9.95 -5.07 -25.40
N LYS A 61 -9.89 -6.36 -25.05
CA LYS A 61 -10.49 -7.43 -25.84
C LYS A 61 -12.02 -7.43 -25.76
N GLU A 62 -12.59 -7.11 -24.61
CA GLU A 62 -14.04 -7.06 -24.41
C GLU A 62 -14.65 -5.78 -25.00
N GLU A 63 -13.93 -4.65 -25.03
CA GLU A 63 -14.39 -3.42 -25.69
C GLU A 63 -14.36 -3.50 -27.23
N ASN A 64 -13.46 -4.31 -27.80
CA ASN A 64 -13.34 -4.52 -29.25
C ASN A 64 -14.21 -5.68 -29.79
N ARG A 65 -15.16 -6.17 -28.99
CA ARG A 65 -16.08 -7.28 -29.31
C ARG A 65 -17.46 -6.78 -29.69
#